data_AF-A0AAD7D9L5-F1
#
_entry.id   AF-A0AAD7D9L5-F1
#
_cell.length_a   1.000
_cell.length_b   1.000
_cell.length_c   1.000
_cell.angle_alpha   90.00
_cell.angle_beta   90.00
_cell.angle_gamma   90.00
#
_symmetry.space_group_name_H-M   'P 1'
#
loop_
_entity.id
_entity.type
_entity.pdbx_description
1 polymer ?
#
loop_
_entity_poly.entity_id
_entity_poly.type
_entity_poly.pdbx_seq_one_letter_code
_entity_poly.pdbx_strand_id
1 'polypeptide(L)'
;MEEPRPVVDIIRKLLASPKSDEDENSLLLLTELINAIEQCPPAQFPITAIEALLPYLVPLRMGYSAIVAEQSPADVFPTKVAGAAVTTLASIMRKYSATSLWPEILRRLVSCWPSICMGLCIYSRALLRKGPPAAVPEIDSPAYTFTSIVTLLLMYADIDALAALIRERREVTDLVIMLWVLEAGNAQLSAQFEKTLPNIYPPTAAGLLGIYLFTPGGPEPCLSPFLSALEGSPRRHAEIAYAGLEHLRRSTHALSQYSPAFSVSIIQHIHTNLLNLTCLHSTPLHFILLSQNSVGVMTETLLALASWPFDAASADAIAGCITQICEYLHKYIASDGLASLNHSLELGLLVGLLKVHPWLDVKPAAFDAFVPLLSAHLPRYLIYISVLRQVHKSLNVFEQLVVKGISSKVQAVWLPFLSYVRIQITLARGAELDSEPCNNLQCSQPSCFRCSGCLEAVYCSHACQTAAWTTHGDLCTARRSARLNGIPPDLAEEDVQFALRGAQRDFEQNKANIFARWTAAGTLPIRAGIDYSVFPHQGRTDTPSVIGDQVASDAMIYAVFPQGTAGTEYYMCDLGLTREAGATDDETIAAVVQMVGAQPVPAFFRIN
;
A
#
# COMPACT_ATOMS: atom_id res chain seq x y z
N MET A 1 -16.85 30.02 37.35
CA MET A 1 -16.02 28.81 37.51
C MET A 1 -16.88 27.66 38.01
N GLU A 2 -17.97 27.36 37.30
CA GLU A 2 -18.78 26.18 37.61
C GLU A 2 -19.21 25.62 36.26
N GLU A 3 -18.65 24.48 35.91
CA GLU A 3 -19.29 23.54 35.00
C GLU A 3 -19.07 22.14 35.56
N PRO A 4 -20.11 21.29 35.49
CA PRO A 4 -20.07 19.94 36.03
C PRO A 4 -18.96 19.17 35.35
N ARG A 5 -18.18 18.44 36.15
CA ARG A 5 -17.04 17.65 35.71
C ARG A 5 -17.59 16.64 34.67
N PRO A 6 -17.34 16.79 33.35
CA PRO A 6 -18.00 15.96 32.34
C PRO A 6 -17.73 14.46 32.54
N VAL A 7 -16.59 14.15 33.15
CA VAL A 7 -16.18 12.84 33.64
C VAL A 7 -17.17 12.26 34.66
N VAL A 8 -17.57 13.05 35.66
CA VAL A 8 -18.52 12.61 36.69
C VAL A 8 -19.88 12.33 36.07
N ASP A 9 -20.32 13.15 35.10
CA ASP A 9 -21.59 12.92 34.40
C ASP A 9 -21.57 11.65 33.55
N ILE A 10 -20.42 11.30 32.94
CA ILE A 10 -20.24 10.02 32.24
C ILE A 10 -20.36 8.85 33.22
N ILE A 11 -19.70 8.92 34.38
CA ILE A 11 -19.74 7.84 35.39
C ILE A 11 -21.13 7.75 36.02
N ARG A 12 -21.81 8.88 36.27
CA ARG A 12 -23.20 8.90 36.75
C ARG A 12 -24.18 8.30 35.73
N LYS A 13 -23.99 8.55 34.43
CA LYS A 13 -24.79 7.93 33.38
C LYS A 13 -24.59 6.41 33.33
N LEU A 14 -23.37 5.93 33.56
CA LEU A 14 -23.09 4.51 33.72
C LEU A 14 -23.82 3.91 34.92
N LEU A 15 -23.84 4.62 36.05
CA LEU A 15 -24.55 4.20 37.28
C LEU A 15 -26.08 4.25 37.16
N ALA A 16 -26.63 5.14 36.32
CA ALA A 16 -28.07 5.38 36.22
C ALA A 16 -28.82 4.33 35.38
N SER A 17 -28.12 3.42 34.71
CA SER A 17 -28.71 2.34 33.90
C SER A 17 -28.35 0.93 34.41
N PRO A 18 -28.55 0.61 35.71
CA PRO A 18 -28.20 -0.69 36.25
C PRO A 18 -29.12 -1.77 35.66
N LYS A 19 -28.52 -2.80 35.07
CA LYS A 19 -29.26 -4.03 34.72
C LYS A 19 -29.46 -4.84 36.02
N SER A 20 -30.54 -5.64 36.11
CA SER A 20 -30.95 -6.35 37.33
C SER A 20 -29.92 -7.30 37.95
N ASP A 21 -28.82 -7.55 37.25
CA ASP A 21 -27.80 -8.54 37.59
C ASP A 21 -26.42 -7.90 37.85
N GLU A 22 -26.33 -6.58 37.97
CA GLU A 22 -25.05 -5.90 38.30
C GLU A 22 -24.73 -6.02 39.80
N ASP A 23 -23.51 -6.45 40.11
CA ASP A 23 -23.00 -6.68 41.48
C ASP A 23 -23.03 -5.38 42.32
N GLU A 24 -23.55 -5.41 43.55
CA GLU A 24 -23.54 -4.24 44.45
C GLU A 24 -22.13 -3.67 44.66
N ASN A 25 -21.10 -4.54 44.66
CA ASN A 25 -19.70 -4.11 44.77
C ASN A 25 -19.28 -3.23 43.59
N SER A 26 -19.86 -3.46 42.41
CA SER A 26 -19.57 -2.72 41.19
C SER A 26 -20.05 -1.28 41.23
N LEU A 27 -21.28 -1.09 41.71
CA LEU A 27 -21.88 0.22 41.91
C LEU A 27 -21.14 0.99 43.03
N LEU A 28 -20.71 0.28 44.07
CA LEU A 28 -19.90 0.86 45.16
C LEU A 28 -18.58 1.43 44.61
N LEU A 29 -17.84 0.66 43.82
CA LEU A 29 -16.55 1.08 43.23
C LEU A 29 -16.68 2.30 42.31
N LEU A 30 -17.70 2.33 41.44
CA LEU A 30 -17.95 3.49 40.58
C LEU A 30 -18.38 4.73 41.39
N THR A 31 -19.13 4.53 42.49
CA THR A 31 -19.51 5.59 43.42
C THR A 31 -18.30 6.13 44.19
N GLU A 32 -17.39 5.25 44.63
CA GLU A 32 -16.12 5.64 45.27
C GLU A 32 -15.25 6.44 44.30
N LEU A 33 -15.17 6.03 43.03
CA LEU A 33 -14.46 6.78 41.99
C LEU A 33 -15.07 8.17 41.80
N ILE A 34 -16.40 8.29 41.70
CA ILE A 34 -17.08 9.59 41.62
C ILE A 34 -16.74 10.43 42.84
N ASN A 35 -16.86 9.90 44.04
CA ASN A 35 -16.62 10.63 45.29
C ASN A 35 -15.17 11.11 45.37
N ALA A 36 -14.21 10.27 45.02
CA ALA A 36 -12.78 10.60 44.98
C ALA A 36 -12.51 11.71 43.95
N ILE A 37 -13.14 11.62 42.77
CA ILE A 37 -13.06 12.64 41.73
C ILE A 37 -13.65 13.94 42.28
N GLU A 38 -14.89 13.97 42.78
CA GLU A 38 -15.61 15.17 43.23
C GLU A 38 -14.96 15.90 44.41
N GLN A 39 -14.38 15.17 45.36
CA GLN A 39 -13.71 15.75 46.53
C GLN A 39 -12.35 16.37 46.19
N CYS A 40 -11.80 16.10 45.00
CA CYS A 40 -10.49 16.61 44.61
C CYS A 40 -10.51 18.13 44.29
N PRO A 41 -9.56 18.93 44.84
CA PRO A 41 -9.40 20.34 44.48
C PRO A 41 -9.15 20.53 42.97
N PRO A 42 -9.71 21.58 42.33
CA PRO A 42 -9.57 21.80 40.89
C PRO A 42 -8.12 21.84 40.38
N ALA A 43 -7.19 22.33 41.21
CA ALA A 43 -5.77 22.44 40.88
C ALA A 43 -5.01 21.09 40.92
N GLN A 44 -5.53 20.09 41.63
CA GLN A 44 -4.92 18.75 41.75
C GLN A 44 -5.71 17.67 41.00
N PHE A 45 -6.91 18.02 40.55
CA PHE A 45 -7.85 17.17 39.86
C PHE A 45 -7.25 16.17 38.87
N PRO A 46 -6.45 16.56 37.86
CA PRO A 46 -5.98 15.60 36.87
C PRO A 46 -5.06 14.53 37.47
N ILE A 47 -4.24 14.88 38.46
CA ILE A 47 -3.28 13.96 39.09
C ILE A 47 -4.03 12.97 39.99
N THR A 48 -4.88 13.49 40.89
CA THR A 48 -5.67 12.66 41.79
C THR A 48 -6.66 11.78 41.02
N ALA A 49 -7.23 12.27 39.91
CA ALA A 49 -8.08 11.45 39.07
C ALA A 49 -7.30 10.30 38.42
N ILE A 50 -6.08 10.54 37.90
CA ILE A 50 -5.24 9.47 37.36
C ILE A 50 -4.93 8.44 38.46
N GLU A 51 -4.52 8.87 39.65
CA GLU A 51 -4.21 7.98 40.78
C GLU A 51 -5.43 7.19 41.26
N ALA A 52 -6.61 7.83 41.33
CA ALA A 52 -7.86 7.19 41.67
C ALA A 52 -8.32 6.16 40.63
N LEU A 53 -7.91 6.31 39.36
CA LEU A 53 -8.22 5.35 38.30
C LEU A 53 -7.32 4.11 38.29
N LEU A 54 -6.13 4.15 38.90
CA LEU A 54 -5.17 3.04 38.83
C LEU A 54 -5.68 1.72 39.42
N PRO A 55 -6.33 1.69 40.61
CA PRO A 55 -6.85 0.44 41.17
C PRO A 55 -7.84 -0.27 40.24
N TYR A 56 -8.48 0.49 39.36
CA TYR A 56 -9.49 0.03 38.41
C TYR A 56 -8.91 -0.46 37.08
N LEU A 57 -7.67 -0.10 36.77
CA LEU A 57 -6.94 -0.51 35.56
C LEU A 57 -6.02 -1.72 35.82
N VAL A 58 -5.74 -2.03 37.10
CA VAL A 58 -5.00 -3.22 37.51
C VAL A 58 -5.98 -4.37 37.72
N PRO A 59 -5.76 -5.56 37.14
CA PRO A 59 -6.57 -6.73 37.45
C PRO A 59 -6.40 -7.02 38.94
N LEU A 60 -7.51 -7.18 39.67
CA LEU A 60 -7.52 -7.72 41.02
C LEU A 60 -6.83 -9.10 41.02
N ARG A 61 -5.50 -9.14 41.20
CA ARG A 61 -4.62 -10.31 41.44
C ARG A 61 -4.69 -11.51 40.49
N MET A 62 -5.49 -11.52 39.43
CA MET A 62 -5.58 -12.68 38.52
C MET A 62 -4.55 -12.55 37.38
N GLY A 63 -3.69 -13.55 37.21
CA GLY A 63 -2.65 -13.55 36.18
C GLY A 63 -3.21 -13.46 34.76
N TYR A 64 -2.52 -12.74 33.87
CA TYR A 64 -2.93 -12.47 32.48
C TYR A 64 -3.39 -13.72 31.70
N SER A 65 -2.78 -14.88 31.95
CA SER A 65 -3.12 -16.15 31.29
C SER A 65 -4.49 -16.71 31.65
N ALA A 66 -4.97 -16.52 32.89
CA ALA A 66 -6.30 -16.96 33.32
C ALA A 66 -7.41 -16.10 32.71
N ILE A 67 -7.11 -14.82 32.47
CA ILE A 67 -8.10 -13.86 31.99
C ILE A 67 -8.38 -14.05 30.49
N VAL A 68 -7.48 -14.65 29.70
CA VAL A 68 -7.66 -14.79 28.22
C VAL A 68 -8.51 -16.01 27.82
N ALA A 69 -8.69 -17.00 28.70
CA ALA A 69 -9.19 -18.31 28.31
C ALA A 69 -10.72 -18.48 28.29
N GLU A 70 -11.51 -17.67 28.99
CA GLU A 70 -12.98 -17.84 29.04
C GLU A 70 -13.71 -16.50 28.93
N GLN A 71 -14.65 -16.40 27.98
CA GLN A 71 -15.61 -15.30 27.93
C GLN A 71 -16.79 -15.65 28.83
N SER A 72 -16.66 -15.41 30.13
CA SER A 72 -17.79 -15.57 31.05
C SER A 72 -18.71 -14.34 30.93
N PRO A 73 -20.04 -14.49 30.95
CA PRO A 73 -20.98 -13.38 31.13
C PRO A 73 -20.65 -12.50 32.36
N ALA A 74 -19.92 -13.04 33.35
CA ALA A 74 -19.44 -12.30 34.52
C ALA A 74 -18.37 -11.21 34.20
N ASP A 75 -17.78 -11.21 33.01
CA ASP A 75 -16.72 -10.26 32.64
C ASP A 75 -17.24 -8.87 32.22
N VAL A 76 -18.55 -8.63 32.27
CA VAL A 76 -19.14 -7.34 31.84
C VAL A 76 -18.61 -6.18 32.66
N PHE A 77 -18.49 -6.34 33.97
CA PHE A 77 -18.14 -5.24 34.87
C PHE A 77 -16.70 -4.72 34.73
N PRO A 78 -15.64 -5.56 34.75
CA PRO A 78 -14.28 -5.09 34.54
C PRO A 78 -14.11 -4.29 33.24
N THR A 79 -14.84 -4.67 32.19
CA THR A 79 -14.85 -3.95 30.92
C THR A 79 -15.47 -2.56 31.03
N LYS A 80 -16.61 -2.41 31.72
CA LYS A 80 -17.27 -1.10 31.91
C LYS A 80 -16.39 -0.13 32.70
N VAL A 81 -15.78 -0.62 33.79
CA VAL A 81 -14.88 0.15 34.64
C VAL A 81 -13.64 0.59 33.87
N ALA A 82 -13.01 -0.33 33.15
CA ALA A 82 -11.87 -0.01 32.29
C ALA A 82 -12.26 1.01 31.22
N GLY A 83 -13.47 0.91 30.66
CA GLY A 83 -14.00 1.88 29.70
C GLY A 83 -14.17 3.28 30.28
N ALA A 84 -14.80 3.39 31.44
CA ALA A 84 -14.94 4.65 32.16
C ALA A 84 -13.56 5.28 32.46
N ALA A 85 -12.59 4.47 32.89
CA ALA A 85 -11.24 4.90 33.17
C ALA A 85 -10.51 5.41 31.92
N VAL A 86 -10.54 4.65 30.82
CA VAL A 86 -9.92 5.03 29.53
C VAL A 86 -10.52 6.32 28.98
N THR A 87 -11.84 6.45 28.98
CA THR A 87 -12.53 7.70 28.56
C THR A 87 -12.16 8.89 29.45
N THR A 88 -12.03 8.65 30.75
CA THR A 88 -11.63 9.69 31.70
C THR A 88 -10.20 10.16 31.44
N LEU A 89 -9.26 9.23 31.25
CA LEU A 89 -7.87 9.56 30.89
C LEU A 89 -7.81 10.37 29.60
N ALA A 90 -8.56 9.96 28.58
CA ALA A 90 -8.66 10.67 27.31
C ALA A 90 -9.15 12.12 27.49
N SER A 91 -10.14 12.31 28.36
CA SER A 91 -10.71 13.62 28.69
C SER A 91 -9.71 14.51 29.46
N ILE A 92 -8.96 13.92 30.40
CA ILE A 92 -7.90 14.62 31.15
C ILE A 92 -6.81 15.10 30.19
N MET A 93 -6.31 14.25 29.31
CA MET A 93 -5.25 14.63 28.36
C MET A 93 -5.69 15.80 27.46
N ARG A 94 -6.89 15.71 26.88
CA ARG A 94 -7.42 16.76 25.99
C ARG A 94 -7.57 18.10 26.69
N LYS A 95 -8.03 18.10 27.95
CA LYS A 95 -8.29 19.32 28.71
C LYS A 95 -7.02 19.98 29.24
N TYR A 96 -6.02 19.19 29.63
CA TYR A 96 -4.86 19.68 30.37
C TYR A 96 -3.55 19.75 29.56
N SER A 97 -3.54 19.34 28.29
CA SER A 97 -2.34 19.34 27.42
C SER A 97 -1.69 20.72 27.23
N ALA A 98 -2.47 21.80 27.30
CA ALA A 98 -1.99 23.18 27.17
C ALA A 98 -1.74 23.89 28.52
N THR A 99 -1.75 23.15 29.64
CA THR A 99 -1.64 23.74 30.99
C THR A 99 -0.26 23.55 31.60
N SER A 100 0.08 24.37 32.59
CA SER A 100 1.35 24.24 33.35
C SER A 100 1.45 22.93 34.15
N LEU A 101 0.34 22.21 34.36
CA LEU A 101 0.31 20.92 35.03
C LEU A 101 0.73 19.75 34.13
N TRP A 102 0.83 19.98 32.82
CA TRP A 102 1.08 18.93 31.83
C TRP A 102 2.35 18.09 32.10
N PRO A 103 3.50 18.65 32.49
CA PRO A 103 4.69 17.84 32.80
C PRO A 103 4.50 16.87 33.96
N GLU A 104 3.71 17.25 34.98
CA GLU A 104 3.39 16.39 36.12
C GLU A 104 2.43 15.27 35.69
N ILE A 105 1.38 15.63 34.94
CA ILE A 105 0.41 14.69 34.38
C ILE A 105 1.14 13.65 33.52
N LEU A 106 2.02 14.08 32.63
CA LEU A 106 2.80 13.20 31.78
C LEU A 106 3.67 12.23 32.58
N ARG A 107 4.37 12.72 33.62
CA ARG A 107 5.18 11.85 34.50
C ARG A 107 4.33 10.77 35.15
N ARG A 108 3.10 11.10 35.54
CA ARG A 108 2.15 10.14 36.11
C ARG A 108 1.60 9.16 35.08
N LEU A 109 1.26 9.61 33.88
CA LEU A 109 0.84 8.70 32.80
C LEU A 109 1.94 7.69 32.45
N VAL A 110 3.20 8.14 32.40
CA VAL A 110 4.38 7.27 32.20
C VAL A 110 4.52 6.27 33.34
N SER A 111 4.50 6.71 34.60
CA SER A 111 4.67 5.80 35.76
C SER A 111 3.55 4.78 35.87
N CYS A 112 2.37 5.10 35.35
CA CYS A 112 1.17 4.27 35.43
C CYS A 112 0.91 3.44 34.17
N TRP A 113 1.78 3.55 33.16
CA TRP A 113 1.59 2.91 31.86
C TRP A 113 1.29 1.40 31.93
N PRO A 114 1.96 0.58 32.77
CA PRO A 114 1.65 -0.85 32.85
C PRO A 114 0.17 -1.13 33.21
N SER A 115 -0.40 -0.35 34.13
CA SER A 115 -1.81 -0.47 34.51
C SER A 115 -2.72 -0.01 33.38
N ILE A 116 -2.42 1.13 32.76
CA ILE A 116 -3.20 1.69 31.65
C ILE A 116 -3.22 0.72 30.46
N CYS A 117 -2.07 0.17 30.09
CA CYS A 117 -1.92 -0.86 29.06
C CYS A 117 -2.81 -2.07 29.34
N MET A 118 -2.83 -2.55 30.59
CA MET A 118 -3.66 -3.68 31.00
C MET A 118 -5.15 -3.33 30.89
N GLY A 119 -5.55 -2.16 31.38
CA GLY A 119 -6.92 -1.66 31.25
C GLY A 119 -7.38 -1.53 29.80
N LEU A 120 -6.50 -1.09 28.89
CA LEU A 120 -6.78 -1.05 27.45
C LEU A 120 -7.01 -2.45 26.87
N CYS A 121 -6.19 -3.43 27.27
CA CYS A 121 -6.34 -4.83 26.84
C CYS A 121 -7.61 -5.49 27.41
N ILE A 122 -8.04 -5.12 28.61
CA ILE A 122 -9.31 -5.58 29.20
C ILE A 122 -10.49 -4.92 28.48
N TYR A 123 -10.41 -3.60 28.27
CA TYR A 123 -11.49 -2.84 27.66
C TYR A 123 -11.71 -3.25 26.20
N SER A 124 -10.64 -3.54 25.45
CA SER A 124 -10.73 -4.01 24.06
C SER A 124 -11.52 -5.31 23.91
N ARG A 125 -11.71 -6.11 24.96
CA ARG A 125 -12.56 -7.30 24.93
C ARG A 125 -14.02 -6.98 24.69
N ALA A 126 -14.48 -5.78 25.05
CA ALA A 126 -15.84 -5.33 24.69
C ALA A 126 -16.05 -5.39 23.17
N LEU A 127 -14.99 -5.16 22.38
CA LEU A 127 -15.02 -5.20 20.92
C LEU A 127 -15.26 -6.61 20.37
N LEU A 128 -14.87 -7.63 21.12
CA LEU A 128 -15.01 -9.04 20.72
C LEU A 128 -16.37 -9.62 21.11
N ARG A 129 -17.17 -8.91 21.91
CA ARG A 129 -18.52 -9.36 22.29
C ARG A 129 -19.43 -9.31 21.07
N LYS A 130 -19.84 -10.48 20.59
CA LYS A 130 -20.82 -10.63 19.50
C LYS A 130 -22.22 -10.30 20.04
N GLY A 131 -22.61 -9.03 19.96
CA GLY A 131 -23.99 -8.59 20.15
C GLY A 131 -24.45 -7.79 18.93
N PRO A 132 -25.73 -7.87 18.52
CA PRO A 132 -26.26 -6.95 17.53
C PRO A 132 -26.03 -5.51 18.03
N PRO A 133 -25.58 -4.59 17.16
CA PRO A 133 -25.38 -3.20 17.55
C PRO A 133 -26.69 -2.64 18.09
N ALA A 134 -26.70 -2.20 19.35
CA ALA A 134 -27.84 -1.47 19.90
C ALA A 134 -28.06 -0.20 19.06
N ALA A 135 -29.33 0.20 18.88
CA ALA A 135 -29.69 1.37 18.08
C ALA A 135 -29.20 2.70 18.68
N VAL A 136 -28.88 2.70 19.99
CA VAL A 136 -28.31 3.84 20.70
C VAL A 136 -26.86 3.48 21.07
N PRO A 137 -25.88 4.39 20.86
CA PRO A 137 -24.52 4.18 21.32
C PRO A 137 -24.48 4.19 22.85
N GLU A 138 -24.69 3.02 23.44
CA GLU A 138 -24.38 2.80 24.85
C GLU A 138 -22.87 2.98 25.05
N ILE A 139 -22.47 3.41 26.25
CA ILE A 139 -21.06 3.58 26.65
C ILE A 139 -20.29 2.25 26.55
N ASP A 140 -20.99 1.13 26.42
CA ASP A 140 -20.43 -0.22 26.24
C ASP A 140 -20.56 -0.74 24.79
N SER A 141 -20.99 0.10 23.86
CA SER A 141 -21.08 -0.28 22.44
C SER A 141 -19.69 -0.48 21.84
N PRO A 142 -19.51 -1.46 20.92
CA PRO A 142 -18.22 -1.67 20.26
C PRO A 142 -17.63 -0.41 19.61
N ALA A 143 -18.45 0.46 19.01
CA ALA A 143 -17.97 1.71 18.43
C ALA A 143 -17.48 2.71 19.48
N TYR A 144 -18.18 2.84 20.61
CA TYR A 144 -17.73 3.71 21.68
C TYR A 144 -16.42 3.21 22.30
N THR A 145 -16.31 1.91 22.55
CA THR A 145 -15.07 1.28 23.02
C THR A 145 -13.94 1.49 22.03
N PHE A 146 -14.18 1.21 20.74
CA PHE A 146 -13.19 1.35 19.68
C PHE A 146 -12.62 2.77 19.67
N THR A 147 -13.51 3.77 19.59
CA THR A 147 -13.06 5.15 19.49
C THR A 147 -12.41 5.65 20.77
N SER A 148 -12.88 5.23 21.95
CA SER A 148 -12.25 5.61 23.21
C SER A 148 -10.80 5.12 23.29
N ILE A 149 -10.57 3.85 22.89
CA ILE A 149 -9.23 3.25 22.86
C ILE A 149 -8.36 3.94 21.80
N VAL A 150 -8.84 4.06 20.56
CA VAL A 150 -8.08 4.68 19.46
C VAL A 150 -7.75 6.14 19.77
N THR A 151 -8.70 6.91 20.29
CA THR A 151 -8.48 8.31 20.68
C THR A 151 -7.40 8.42 21.74
N LEU A 152 -7.46 7.58 22.80
CA LEU A 152 -6.44 7.58 23.85
C LEU A 152 -5.07 7.25 23.27
N LEU A 153 -4.98 6.18 22.48
CA LEU A 153 -3.71 5.75 21.89
C LEU A 153 -3.14 6.78 20.90
N LEU A 154 -3.98 7.48 20.12
CA LEU A 154 -3.52 8.58 19.26
C LEU A 154 -2.97 9.75 20.09
N MET A 155 -3.63 10.12 21.19
CA MET A 155 -3.09 11.16 22.08
C MET A 155 -1.77 10.75 22.74
N TYR A 156 -1.58 9.46 23.00
CA TYR A 156 -0.29 8.93 23.48
C TYR A 156 0.77 8.92 22.38
N ALA A 157 0.37 8.64 21.13
CA ALA A 157 1.25 8.66 19.96
C ALA A 157 1.90 10.03 19.73
N ASP A 158 1.17 11.11 20.02
CA ASP A 158 1.64 12.48 19.86
C ASP A 158 2.68 12.92 20.91
N ILE A 159 3.01 12.04 21.87
CA ILE A 159 3.93 12.34 22.97
C ILE A 159 5.07 11.32 22.99
N ASP A 160 6.28 11.74 22.61
CA ASP A 160 7.45 10.86 22.41
C ASP A 160 7.67 9.84 23.52
N ALA A 161 7.58 10.26 24.79
CA ALA A 161 7.78 9.39 25.94
C ALA A 161 6.71 8.28 26.04
N LEU A 162 5.45 8.58 25.71
CA LEU A 162 4.35 7.61 25.73
C LEU A 162 4.34 6.75 24.46
N ALA A 163 4.69 7.32 23.30
CA ALA A 163 4.87 6.57 22.06
C ALA A 163 5.97 5.50 22.19
N ALA A 164 7.08 5.82 22.88
CA ALA A 164 8.12 4.84 23.20
C ALA A 164 7.56 3.66 24.02
N LEU A 165 6.77 3.94 25.05
CA LEU A 165 6.14 2.93 25.90
C LEU A 165 5.13 2.05 25.14
N ILE A 166 4.43 2.60 24.13
CA ILE A 166 3.57 1.83 23.23
C ILE A 166 4.40 0.85 22.40
N ARG A 167 5.53 1.30 21.83
CA ARG A 167 6.40 0.45 21.00
C ARG A 167 7.06 -0.69 21.76
N GLU A 168 7.39 -0.48 23.03
CA GLU A 168 8.08 -1.47 23.87
C GLU A 168 7.20 -2.67 24.25
N ARG A 169 5.86 -2.54 24.18
CA ARG A 169 4.92 -3.56 24.68
C ARG A 169 4.25 -4.31 23.55
N ARG A 170 4.58 -5.59 23.40
CA ARG A 170 3.97 -6.49 22.41
C ARG A 170 2.45 -6.52 22.49
N GLU A 171 1.88 -6.49 23.70
CA GLU A 171 0.43 -6.57 23.91
C GLU A 171 -0.30 -5.36 23.29
N VAL A 172 0.34 -4.20 23.29
CA VAL A 172 -0.22 -2.99 22.67
C VAL A 172 -0.08 -3.03 21.17
N THR A 173 1.04 -3.56 20.65
CA THR A 173 1.19 -3.83 19.21
C THR A 173 0.11 -4.79 18.70
N ASP A 174 -0.13 -5.90 19.40
CA ASP A 174 -1.21 -6.84 19.08
C ASP A 174 -2.59 -6.15 19.14
N LEU A 175 -2.81 -5.28 20.12
CA LEU A 175 -4.03 -4.49 20.24
C LEU A 175 -4.21 -3.52 19.06
N VAL A 176 -3.16 -2.79 18.67
CA VAL A 176 -3.19 -1.85 17.53
C VAL A 176 -3.50 -2.59 16.23
N ILE A 177 -2.84 -3.73 15.97
CA ILE A 177 -3.11 -4.59 14.81
C ILE A 177 -4.58 -5.05 14.82
N MET A 178 -5.07 -5.51 15.96
CA MET A 178 -6.45 -5.98 16.11
C MET A 178 -7.45 -4.84 15.83
N LEU A 179 -7.24 -3.65 16.39
CA LEU A 179 -8.09 -2.47 16.14
C LEU A 179 -8.09 -2.12 14.65
N TRP A 180 -6.94 -2.13 14.00
CA TRP A 180 -6.82 -1.79 12.58
C TRP A 180 -7.55 -2.77 11.67
N VAL A 181 -7.39 -4.08 11.92
CA VAL A 181 -8.10 -5.15 11.21
C VAL A 181 -9.60 -5.10 11.50
N LEU A 182 -10.00 -4.84 12.75
CA LEU A 182 -11.40 -4.73 13.15
C LEU A 182 -12.10 -3.56 12.45
N GLU A 183 -11.46 -2.39 12.41
CA GLU A 183 -11.99 -1.21 11.73
C GLU A 183 -12.18 -1.48 10.23
N ALA A 184 -11.21 -2.13 9.58
CA ALA A 184 -11.33 -2.56 8.19
C ALA A 184 -12.44 -3.61 7.99
N GLY A 185 -12.64 -4.54 8.92
CA GLY A 185 -13.69 -5.55 8.83
C GLY A 185 -15.10 -5.05 9.13
N ASN A 186 -15.24 -3.89 9.76
CA ASN A 186 -16.52 -3.43 10.30
C ASN A 186 -16.83 -1.98 9.91
N ALA A 187 -17.46 -1.80 8.74
CA ALA A 187 -17.91 -0.50 8.25
C ALA A 187 -18.88 0.24 9.19
N GLN A 188 -19.54 -0.48 10.12
CA GLN A 188 -20.46 0.15 11.07
C GLN A 188 -19.72 0.96 12.14
N LEU A 189 -18.47 0.61 12.49
CA LEU A 189 -17.69 1.37 13.49
C LEU A 189 -17.47 2.81 13.02
N SER A 190 -17.08 2.98 11.74
CA SER A 190 -16.92 4.30 11.13
C SER A 190 -18.26 5.01 10.93
N ALA A 191 -19.27 4.31 10.40
CA ALA A 191 -20.59 4.90 10.10
C ALA A 191 -21.35 5.36 11.35
N GLN A 192 -21.18 4.69 12.50
CA GLN A 192 -21.78 5.15 13.75
C GLN A 192 -21.18 6.48 14.21
N PHE A 193 -19.88 6.67 14.01
CA PHE A 193 -19.20 7.91 14.40
C PHE A 193 -19.67 9.12 13.61
N GLU A 194 -19.77 8.95 12.29
CA GLU A 194 -20.26 9.97 11.36
C GLU A 194 -21.67 10.46 11.72
N LYS A 195 -22.51 9.57 12.27
CA LYS A 195 -23.86 9.92 12.73
C LYS A 195 -23.86 10.75 14.02
N THR A 196 -22.98 10.42 14.97
CA THR A 196 -22.94 11.10 16.29
C THR A 196 -22.29 12.47 16.25
N LEU A 197 -21.28 12.65 15.42
CA LEU A 197 -20.52 13.90 15.32
C LEU A 197 -20.45 14.31 13.85
N PRO A 198 -21.57 14.78 13.26
CA PRO A 198 -21.53 15.35 11.94
C PRO A 198 -20.52 16.49 12.01
N ASN A 199 -19.57 16.46 11.10
CA ASN A 199 -18.46 17.40 10.95
C ASN A 199 -17.12 17.06 11.63
N ILE A 200 -16.97 15.92 12.31
CA ILE A 200 -15.68 15.47 12.83
C ILE A 200 -15.34 14.13 12.19
N TYR A 201 -14.22 14.08 11.48
CA TYR A 201 -13.72 12.81 10.96
C TYR A 201 -13.30 11.92 12.15
N PRO A 202 -13.78 10.68 12.23
CA PRO A 202 -13.48 9.83 13.37
C PRO A 202 -11.98 9.55 13.49
N PRO A 203 -11.48 9.41 14.72
CA PRO A 203 -10.15 8.87 14.93
C PRO A 203 -10.12 7.44 14.38
N THR A 204 -9.07 7.17 13.61
CA THR A 204 -8.88 5.89 12.91
C THR A 204 -7.71 5.12 13.51
N ALA A 205 -7.83 3.79 13.57
CA ALA A 205 -6.73 2.93 13.99
C ALA A 205 -5.56 2.97 13.01
N ALA A 206 -5.77 3.38 11.75
CA ALA A 206 -4.68 3.56 10.80
C ALA A 206 -3.66 4.63 11.26
N GLY A 207 -4.10 5.64 12.01
CA GLY A 207 -3.21 6.65 12.60
C GLY A 207 -2.26 6.08 13.66
N LEU A 208 -2.66 4.99 14.34
CA LEU A 208 -1.85 4.35 15.37
C LEU A 208 -0.60 3.65 14.81
N LEU A 209 -0.62 3.27 13.53
CA LEU A 209 0.56 2.70 12.89
C LEU A 209 1.70 3.70 12.75
N GLY A 210 1.38 4.99 12.70
CA GLY A 210 2.38 6.07 12.68
C GLY A 210 3.38 5.96 13.85
N ILE A 211 2.96 5.40 15.00
CA ILE A 211 3.83 5.16 16.17
C ILE A 211 5.02 4.26 15.83
N TYR A 212 4.80 3.25 14.96
CA TYR A 212 5.80 2.28 14.55
C TYR A 212 6.56 2.75 13.30
N LEU A 213 5.91 3.54 12.44
CA LEU A 213 6.51 4.05 11.22
C LEU A 213 7.42 5.25 11.44
N PHE A 214 7.12 6.07 12.44
CA PHE A 214 7.86 7.29 12.72
C PHE A 214 8.49 7.22 14.11
N THR A 215 9.81 7.05 14.12
CA THR A 215 10.62 7.25 15.32
C THR A 215 11.14 8.69 15.31
N PRO A 216 10.80 9.53 16.30
CA PRO A 216 11.36 10.87 16.39
C PRO A 216 12.90 10.81 16.34
N GLY A 217 13.51 11.45 15.34
CA GLY A 217 14.96 11.46 15.14
C GLY A 217 15.59 10.20 14.52
N GLY A 218 14.78 9.19 14.16
CA GLY A 218 15.25 7.99 13.46
C GLY A 218 15.13 8.12 11.94
N PRO A 219 16.14 7.72 11.15
CA PRO A 219 16.07 7.78 9.69
C PRO A 219 15.20 6.66 9.09
N GLU A 220 14.90 5.59 9.83
CA GLU A 220 14.20 4.41 9.33
C GLU A 220 12.93 4.06 10.13
N PRO A 221 11.89 3.52 9.46
CA PRO A 221 10.70 3.00 10.12
C PRO A 221 11.03 1.87 11.08
N CYS A 222 10.56 1.96 12.33
CA CYS A 222 10.73 0.90 13.34
C CYS A 222 9.65 -0.17 13.18
N LEU A 223 9.66 -0.87 12.05
CA LEU A 223 8.70 -1.93 11.74
C LEU A 223 9.00 -3.26 12.44
N SER A 224 10.16 -3.44 13.07
CA SER A 224 10.54 -4.73 13.68
C SER A 224 9.61 -5.20 14.80
N PRO A 225 9.12 -4.34 15.74
CA PRO A 225 8.17 -4.79 16.74
C PRO A 225 6.81 -5.15 16.12
N PHE A 226 6.42 -4.41 15.07
CA PHE A 226 5.19 -4.68 14.32
C PHE A 226 5.28 -6.02 13.59
N LEU A 227 6.35 -6.26 12.82
CA LEU A 227 6.56 -7.49 12.06
C LEU A 227 6.75 -8.72 12.96
N SER A 228 7.47 -8.57 14.08
CA SER A 228 7.65 -9.67 15.03
C SER A 228 6.34 -10.09 15.70
N ALA A 229 5.38 -9.18 15.87
CA ALA A 229 4.02 -9.53 16.32
C ALA A 229 3.25 -10.40 15.31
N LEU A 230 3.69 -10.41 14.04
CA LEU A 230 3.08 -11.16 12.95
C LEU A 230 3.77 -12.49 12.64
N GLU A 231 4.99 -12.69 13.17
CA GLU A 231 5.80 -13.86 12.88
C GLU A 231 5.02 -15.17 13.09
N GLY A 232 5.15 -16.07 12.12
CA GLY A 232 4.55 -17.41 12.16
C GLY A 232 3.10 -17.51 11.69
N SER A 233 2.47 -16.45 11.20
CA SER A 233 1.08 -16.52 10.69
C SER A 233 0.88 -15.82 9.34
N PRO A 234 0.99 -16.57 8.21
CA PRO A 234 0.66 -16.06 6.87
C PRO A 234 -0.76 -15.50 6.76
N ARG A 235 -1.68 -16.04 7.55
CA ARG A 235 -3.06 -15.54 7.64
C ARG A 235 -3.12 -14.12 8.21
N ARG A 236 -2.38 -13.84 9.29
CA ARG A 236 -2.34 -12.48 9.88
C ARG A 236 -1.72 -11.48 8.90
N HIS A 237 -0.69 -11.88 8.16
CA HIS A 237 -0.12 -11.05 7.09
C HIS A 237 -1.18 -10.68 6.04
N ALA A 238 -1.98 -11.65 5.59
CA ALA A 238 -3.06 -11.40 4.63
C ALA A 238 -4.18 -10.51 5.21
N GLU A 239 -4.56 -10.70 6.48
CA GLU A 239 -5.56 -9.86 7.15
C GLU A 239 -5.10 -8.40 7.27
N ILE A 240 -3.81 -8.17 7.54
CA ILE A 240 -3.22 -6.84 7.65
C ILE A 240 -3.09 -6.14 6.29
N ALA A 241 -2.60 -6.86 5.28
CA ALA A 241 -2.57 -6.35 3.91
C ALA A 241 -3.99 -5.95 3.47
N TYR A 242 -4.97 -6.79 3.77
CA TYR A 242 -6.37 -6.53 3.44
C TYR A 242 -6.88 -5.30 4.18
N ALA A 243 -6.60 -5.19 5.48
CA ALA A 243 -7.01 -4.07 6.29
C ALA A 243 -6.47 -2.74 5.73
N GLY A 244 -5.17 -2.67 5.41
CA GLY A 244 -4.58 -1.47 4.85
C GLY A 244 -5.19 -1.04 3.51
N LEU A 245 -5.45 -2.01 2.62
CA LEU A 245 -6.11 -1.73 1.33
C LEU A 245 -7.57 -1.30 1.50
N GLU A 246 -8.30 -1.93 2.42
CA GLU A 246 -9.70 -1.60 2.69
C GLU A 246 -9.85 -0.20 3.30
N HIS A 247 -8.96 0.19 4.21
CA HIS A 247 -8.90 1.56 4.73
C HIS A 247 -8.68 2.58 3.61
N LEU A 248 -7.73 2.32 2.72
CA LEU A 248 -7.47 3.20 1.59
C LEU A 248 -8.68 3.30 0.64
N ARG A 249 -9.34 2.17 0.32
CA ARG A 249 -10.57 2.15 -0.52
C ARG A 249 -11.68 2.99 0.09
N ARG A 250 -11.96 2.82 1.38
CA ARG A 250 -13.00 3.59 2.09
C ARG A 250 -12.70 5.08 2.09
N SER A 251 -11.45 5.45 2.38
CA SER A 251 -11.00 6.85 2.37
C SER A 251 -11.13 7.47 0.97
N THR A 252 -10.78 6.70 -0.06
CA THR A 252 -10.89 7.12 -1.46
C THR A 252 -12.34 7.31 -1.88
N HIS A 253 -13.22 6.37 -1.50
CA HIS A 253 -14.65 6.47 -1.76
C HIS A 253 -15.27 7.66 -1.01
N ALA A 254 -14.90 7.86 0.25
CA ALA A 254 -15.33 9.00 1.07
C ALA A 254 -14.99 10.34 0.39
N LEU A 255 -13.84 10.45 -0.27
CA LEU A 255 -13.46 11.67 -1.02
C LEU A 255 -14.54 12.07 -2.04
N SER A 256 -15.19 11.12 -2.70
CA SER A 256 -16.25 11.40 -3.68
C SER A 256 -17.62 11.73 -3.07
N GLN A 257 -17.84 11.35 -1.81
CA GLN A 257 -19.14 11.47 -1.14
C GLN A 257 -19.26 12.72 -0.28
N TYR A 258 -18.16 13.19 0.31
CA TYR A 258 -18.19 14.27 1.28
C TYR A 258 -18.01 15.65 0.67
N SER A 259 -18.62 16.65 1.31
CA SER A 259 -18.43 18.07 1.00
C SER A 259 -16.95 18.47 1.11
N PRO A 260 -16.47 19.43 0.29
CA PRO A 260 -15.11 19.95 0.38
C PRO A 260 -14.65 20.38 1.78
N ALA A 261 -15.58 20.73 2.68
CA ALA A 261 -15.26 21.05 4.07
C ALA A 261 -14.58 19.90 4.85
N PHE A 262 -14.79 18.64 4.47
CA PHE A 262 -14.17 17.46 5.11
C PHE A 262 -12.93 16.95 4.38
N SER A 263 -12.63 17.52 3.23
CA SER A 263 -11.60 17.02 2.33
C SER A 263 -10.24 16.94 3.00
N VAL A 264 -9.83 17.96 3.77
CA VAL A 264 -8.51 17.98 4.42
C VAL A 264 -8.30 16.77 5.34
N SER A 265 -9.29 16.43 6.17
CA SER A 265 -9.17 15.31 7.10
C SER A 265 -9.21 13.96 6.39
N ILE A 266 -10.07 13.83 5.36
CA ILE A 266 -10.11 12.63 4.51
C ILE A 266 -8.77 12.45 3.79
N ILE A 267 -8.21 13.52 3.23
CA ILE A 267 -6.93 13.49 2.52
C ILE A 267 -5.78 13.17 3.49
N GLN A 268 -5.79 13.71 4.71
CA GLN A 268 -4.83 13.32 5.74
C GLN A 268 -4.93 11.82 6.06
N HIS A 269 -6.15 11.28 6.13
CA HIS A 269 -6.34 9.86 6.36
C HIS A 269 -5.89 8.99 5.17
N ILE A 270 -6.18 9.41 3.92
CA ILE A 270 -5.62 8.81 2.71
C ILE A 270 -4.09 8.81 2.80
N HIS A 271 -3.48 9.95 3.12
CA HIS A 271 -2.03 10.08 3.25
C HIS A 271 -1.45 9.11 4.29
N THR A 272 -2.05 9.02 5.47
CA THR A 272 -1.66 8.05 6.51
C THR A 272 -1.76 6.61 6.01
N ASN A 273 -2.86 6.24 5.35
CA ASN A 273 -3.03 4.89 4.80
C ASN A 273 -2.00 4.57 3.70
N LEU A 274 -1.74 5.52 2.81
CA LEU A 274 -0.74 5.38 1.74
C LEU A 274 0.66 5.16 2.32
N LEU A 275 1.05 6.00 3.27
CA LEU A 275 2.32 5.85 3.97
C LEU A 275 2.42 4.47 4.63
N ASN A 276 1.38 4.05 5.36
CA ASN A 276 1.34 2.74 6.01
C ASN A 276 1.62 1.63 4.98
N LEU A 277 0.94 1.68 3.83
CA LEU A 277 1.11 0.70 2.74
C LEU A 277 2.50 0.77 2.08
N THR A 278 3.04 1.96 1.85
CA THR A 278 4.40 2.16 1.28
C THR A 278 5.48 1.63 2.21
N CYS A 279 5.32 1.78 3.52
CA CYS A 279 6.22 1.20 4.51
C CYS A 279 6.07 -0.34 4.60
N LEU A 280 4.85 -0.87 4.50
CA LEU A 280 4.64 -2.32 4.50
C LEU A 280 5.15 -3.00 3.22
N HIS A 281 5.24 -2.27 2.10
CA HIS A 281 5.83 -2.76 0.85
C HIS A 281 7.32 -3.09 0.97
N SER A 282 8.07 -2.48 1.90
CA SER A 282 9.48 -2.85 2.16
C SER A 282 9.64 -4.09 3.05
N THR A 283 8.56 -4.84 3.29
CA THR A 283 8.53 -6.00 4.19
C THR A 283 8.12 -7.28 3.44
N PRO A 284 8.14 -8.46 4.08
CA PRO A 284 7.59 -9.71 3.50
C PRO A 284 6.12 -9.62 3.08
N LEU A 285 5.39 -8.56 3.49
CA LEU A 285 4.00 -8.31 3.09
C LEU A 285 3.86 -7.85 1.64
N HIS A 286 4.96 -7.47 0.98
CA HIS A 286 4.96 -7.01 -0.40
C HIS A 286 4.10 -7.91 -1.31
N PHE A 287 4.46 -9.18 -1.48
CA PHE A 287 3.78 -10.11 -2.39
C PHE A 287 2.31 -10.36 -2.01
N ILE A 288 2.01 -10.25 -0.71
CA ILE A 288 0.64 -10.39 -0.21
C ILE A 288 -0.20 -9.18 -0.61
N LEU A 289 0.33 -7.96 -0.49
CA LEU A 289 -0.33 -6.76 -0.98
C LEU A 289 -0.63 -6.87 -2.49
N LEU A 290 0.32 -7.40 -3.27
CA LEU A 290 0.15 -7.55 -4.73
C LEU A 290 -0.94 -8.57 -5.05
N SER A 291 -0.96 -9.69 -4.32
CA SER A 291 -1.98 -10.73 -4.47
C SER A 291 -3.41 -10.25 -4.14
N GLN A 292 -3.52 -9.10 -3.47
CA GLN A 292 -4.77 -8.45 -3.09
C GLN A 292 -5.08 -7.20 -3.93
N ASN A 293 -4.43 -7.07 -5.09
CA ASN A 293 -4.59 -5.98 -6.04
C ASN A 293 -4.32 -4.59 -5.41
N SER A 294 -3.24 -4.46 -4.65
CA SER A 294 -2.86 -3.17 -4.07
C SER A 294 -2.70 -2.07 -5.11
N VAL A 295 -2.17 -2.40 -6.29
CA VAL A 295 -1.94 -1.41 -7.36
C VAL A 295 -3.20 -0.93 -8.03
N GLY A 296 -4.23 -1.77 -8.13
CA GLY A 296 -5.53 -1.27 -8.53
C GLY A 296 -6.03 -0.21 -7.56
N VAL A 297 -5.94 -0.46 -6.25
CA VAL A 297 -6.33 0.51 -5.23
C VAL A 297 -5.51 1.79 -5.33
N MET A 298 -4.18 1.70 -5.48
CA MET A 298 -3.32 2.89 -5.63
C MET A 298 -3.68 3.72 -6.86
N THR A 299 -3.99 3.07 -7.97
CA THR A 299 -4.35 3.73 -9.24
C THR A 299 -5.73 4.41 -9.12
N GLU A 300 -6.70 3.73 -8.51
CA GLU A 300 -8.02 4.30 -8.22
C GLU A 300 -7.92 5.50 -7.28
N THR A 301 -7.11 5.41 -6.22
CA THR A 301 -6.83 6.54 -5.32
C THR A 301 -6.17 7.70 -6.06
N LEU A 302 -5.18 7.43 -6.92
CA LEU A 302 -4.55 8.47 -7.74
C LEU A 302 -5.56 9.19 -8.60
N LEU A 303 -6.46 8.45 -9.28
CA LEU A 303 -7.49 9.03 -10.13
C LEU A 303 -8.51 9.85 -9.34
N ALA A 304 -8.90 9.39 -8.15
CA ALA A 304 -9.79 10.13 -7.27
C ALA A 304 -9.17 11.46 -6.83
N LEU A 305 -7.89 11.43 -6.40
CA LEU A 305 -7.14 12.63 -6.02
C LEU A 305 -6.94 13.57 -7.21
N ALA A 306 -6.59 13.02 -8.39
CA ALA A 306 -6.36 13.79 -9.60
C ALA A 306 -7.63 14.43 -10.17
N SER A 307 -8.80 13.93 -9.77
CA SER A 307 -10.10 14.49 -10.14
C SER A 307 -10.61 15.49 -9.10
N TRP A 308 -9.92 15.64 -7.97
CA TRP A 308 -10.27 16.61 -6.95
C TRP A 308 -10.02 18.05 -7.46
N PRO A 309 -10.86 19.04 -7.15
CA PRO A 309 -10.57 20.43 -7.48
C PRO A 309 -9.30 20.92 -6.78
N PHE A 310 -8.45 21.67 -7.49
CA PHE A 310 -7.29 22.29 -6.86
C PHE A 310 -7.74 23.30 -5.79
N ASP A 311 -7.25 23.12 -4.57
CA ASP A 311 -7.49 24.00 -3.43
C ASP A 311 -6.18 24.16 -2.63
N ALA A 312 -5.82 25.41 -2.32
CA ALA A 312 -4.55 25.72 -1.67
C ALA A 312 -4.46 25.14 -0.24
N ALA A 313 -5.59 24.98 0.45
CA ALA A 313 -5.60 24.44 1.81
C ALA A 313 -5.31 22.93 1.85
N SER A 314 -5.75 22.19 0.84
CA SER A 314 -5.53 20.74 0.70
C SER A 314 -4.33 20.37 -0.20
N ALA A 315 -3.76 21.34 -0.92
CA ALA A 315 -2.73 21.13 -1.94
C ALA A 315 -1.50 20.33 -1.44
N ASP A 316 -0.91 20.69 -0.29
CA ASP A 316 0.27 19.99 0.24
C ASP A 316 -0.05 18.54 0.64
N ALA A 317 -1.23 18.32 1.22
CA ALA A 317 -1.66 16.98 1.63
C ALA A 317 -1.93 16.07 0.42
N ILE A 318 -2.57 16.59 -0.65
CA ILE A 318 -2.76 15.86 -1.91
C ILE A 318 -1.42 15.59 -2.58
N ALA A 319 -0.52 16.58 -2.64
CA ALA A 319 0.82 16.40 -3.18
C ALA A 319 1.60 15.31 -2.41
N GLY A 320 1.48 15.27 -1.08
CA GLY A 320 2.02 14.20 -0.24
C GLY A 320 1.43 12.83 -0.58
N CYS A 321 0.12 12.73 -0.80
CA CYS A 321 -0.52 11.48 -1.25
C CYS A 321 0.03 11.02 -2.61
N ILE A 322 0.17 11.95 -3.56
CA ILE A 322 0.73 11.67 -4.89
C ILE A 322 2.18 11.17 -4.78
N THR A 323 3.01 11.81 -3.95
CA THR A 323 4.38 11.33 -3.66
C THR A 323 4.35 9.88 -3.21
N GLN A 324 3.53 9.55 -2.20
CA GLN A 324 3.45 8.20 -1.65
C GLN A 324 2.95 7.15 -2.66
N ILE A 325 1.95 7.50 -3.47
CA ILE A 325 1.46 6.62 -4.55
C ILE A 325 2.57 6.39 -5.58
N CYS A 326 3.26 7.44 -6.02
CA CYS A 326 4.32 7.32 -7.01
C CYS A 326 5.50 6.48 -6.48
N GLU A 327 5.91 6.68 -5.22
CA GLU A 327 6.93 5.86 -4.56
C GLU A 327 6.51 4.39 -4.44
N TYR A 328 5.25 4.13 -4.09
CA TYR A 328 4.69 2.79 -4.06
C TYR A 328 4.76 2.12 -5.44
N LEU A 329 4.25 2.81 -6.47
CA LEU A 329 4.23 2.31 -7.84
C LEU A 329 5.63 2.11 -8.41
N HIS A 330 6.60 2.97 -8.05
CA HIS A 330 7.99 2.81 -8.45
C HIS A 330 8.57 1.48 -7.94
N LYS A 331 8.42 1.20 -6.65
CA LYS A 331 8.92 -0.04 -6.04
C LYS A 331 8.16 -1.27 -6.57
N TYR A 332 6.88 -1.09 -6.88
CA TYR A 332 6.03 -2.14 -7.39
C TYR A 332 6.33 -2.56 -8.83
N ILE A 333 6.41 -1.59 -9.74
CA ILE A 333 6.71 -1.84 -11.16
C ILE A 333 8.08 -2.52 -11.30
N ALA A 334 9.00 -2.26 -10.38
CA ALA A 334 10.30 -2.93 -10.33
C ALA A 334 10.25 -4.40 -9.86
N SER A 335 9.17 -4.85 -9.21
CA SER A 335 9.11 -6.17 -8.53
C SER A 335 8.10 -7.15 -9.13
N ASP A 336 6.90 -6.71 -9.49
CA ASP A 336 5.84 -7.60 -10.07
C ASP A 336 5.85 -7.62 -11.60
N GLY A 337 6.54 -6.65 -12.21
CA GLY A 337 6.77 -6.59 -13.65
C GLY A 337 5.52 -6.30 -14.49
N LEU A 338 5.36 -7.06 -15.58
CA LEU A 338 4.52 -6.71 -16.73
C LEU A 338 3.00 -6.76 -16.45
N ALA A 339 2.52 -7.83 -15.83
CA ALA A 339 1.07 -8.07 -15.66
C ALA A 339 0.39 -6.95 -14.89
N SER A 340 1.10 -6.42 -13.91
CA SER A 340 0.51 -5.45 -13.00
C SER A 340 0.67 -4.02 -13.46
N LEU A 341 1.73 -3.73 -14.22
CA LEU A 341 1.78 -2.51 -15.02
C LEU A 341 0.61 -2.45 -16.00
N ASN A 342 0.37 -3.53 -16.75
CA ASN A 342 -0.80 -3.63 -17.64
C ASN A 342 -2.11 -3.38 -16.91
N HIS A 343 -2.31 -4.01 -15.75
CA HIS A 343 -3.50 -3.79 -14.93
C HIS A 343 -3.64 -2.32 -14.48
N SER A 344 -2.55 -1.70 -14.02
CA SER A 344 -2.57 -0.28 -13.62
C SER A 344 -2.90 0.67 -14.78
N LEU A 345 -2.36 0.39 -15.98
CA LEU A 345 -2.65 1.18 -17.18
C LEU A 345 -4.11 1.04 -17.61
N GLU A 346 -4.68 -0.17 -17.53
CA GLU A 346 -6.10 -0.42 -17.78
C GLU A 346 -7.00 0.33 -16.80
N LEU A 347 -6.57 0.45 -15.55
CA LEU A 347 -7.25 1.26 -14.54
C LEU A 347 -7.01 2.75 -14.69
N GLY A 348 -6.28 3.20 -15.71
CA GLY A 348 -6.10 4.62 -16.02
C GLY A 348 -4.91 5.29 -15.34
N LEU A 349 -3.87 4.53 -14.96
CA LEU A 349 -2.65 5.09 -14.37
C LEU A 349 -2.10 6.29 -15.16
N LEU A 350 -1.99 6.17 -16.49
CA LEU A 350 -1.46 7.24 -17.32
C LEU A 350 -2.32 8.52 -17.26
N VAL A 351 -3.65 8.35 -17.23
CA VAL A 351 -4.58 9.47 -17.09
C VAL A 351 -4.44 10.12 -15.72
N GLY A 352 -4.32 9.33 -14.66
CA GLY A 352 -4.08 9.82 -13.30
C GLY A 352 -2.78 10.62 -13.20
N LEU A 353 -1.67 10.05 -13.68
CA LEU A 353 -0.35 10.69 -13.70
C LEU A 353 -0.38 12.05 -14.41
N LEU A 354 -1.07 12.18 -15.54
CA LEU A 354 -1.13 13.45 -16.25
C LEU A 354 -2.06 14.46 -15.58
N LYS A 355 -3.20 13.99 -15.04
CA LYS A 355 -4.14 14.85 -14.33
C LYS A 355 -3.57 15.44 -13.05
N VAL A 356 -2.59 14.79 -12.40
CA VAL A 356 -1.99 15.32 -11.16
C VAL A 356 -1.08 16.54 -11.35
N HIS A 357 -0.87 17.02 -12.57
CA HIS A 357 0.04 18.14 -12.84
C HIS A 357 -0.18 19.41 -11.98
N PRO A 358 -1.41 19.82 -11.58
CA PRO A 358 -1.59 21.02 -10.75
C PRO A 358 -0.94 20.92 -9.38
N TRP A 359 -0.82 19.71 -8.83
CA TRP A 359 -0.27 19.47 -7.50
C TRP A 359 1.25 19.26 -7.51
N LEU A 360 1.85 18.93 -8.65
CA LEU A 360 3.28 18.66 -8.75
C LEU A 360 4.14 19.92 -8.54
N ASP A 361 3.59 21.12 -8.76
CA ASP A 361 4.30 22.38 -8.51
C ASP A 361 4.22 22.83 -7.05
N VAL A 362 3.35 22.22 -6.23
CA VAL A 362 3.18 22.56 -4.81
C VAL A 362 4.36 22.04 -4.00
N LYS A 363 4.84 20.84 -4.32
CA LYS A 363 5.88 20.13 -3.55
C LYS A 363 6.90 19.47 -4.47
N PRO A 364 8.19 19.84 -4.42
CA PRO A 364 9.23 19.24 -5.25
C PRO A 364 9.28 17.71 -5.17
N ALA A 365 9.13 17.15 -3.97
CA ALA A 365 9.12 15.70 -3.76
C ALA A 365 8.01 14.97 -4.54
N ALA A 366 6.86 15.61 -4.81
CA ALA A 366 5.81 15.02 -5.64
C ALA A 366 6.25 14.93 -7.10
N PHE A 367 6.90 15.97 -7.62
CA PHE A 367 7.49 15.94 -8.95
C PHE A 367 8.63 14.91 -9.04
N ASP A 368 9.53 14.88 -8.05
CA ASP A 368 10.67 13.96 -8.03
C ASP A 368 10.24 12.48 -7.99
N ALA A 369 9.17 12.15 -7.26
CA ALA A 369 8.60 10.80 -7.25
C ALA A 369 7.85 10.46 -8.56
N PHE A 370 7.24 11.46 -9.20
CA PHE A 370 6.51 11.33 -10.46
C PHE A 370 7.43 11.07 -11.66
N VAL A 371 8.55 11.79 -11.77
CA VAL A 371 9.42 11.75 -12.94
C VAL A 371 9.88 10.34 -13.33
N PRO A 372 10.41 9.50 -12.41
CA PRO A 372 10.87 8.16 -12.75
C PRO A 372 9.80 7.26 -13.37
N LEU A 373 8.52 7.44 -13.03
CA LEU A 373 7.44 6.64 -13.62
C LEU A 373 7.30 6.89 -15.12
N LEU A 374 7.33 8.15 -15.56
CA LEU A 374 7.22 8.52 -16.97
C LEU A 374 8.55 8.45 -17.73
N SER A 375 9.66 8.80 -17.08
CA SER A 375 10.95 8.95 -17.76
C SER A 375 11.82 7.70 -17.75
N ALA A 376 11.54 6.73 -16.88
CA ALA A 376 12.36 5.52 -16.75
C ALA A 376 11.51 4.25 -16.81
N HIS A 377 10.53 4.13 -15.92
CA HIS A 377 9.78 2.88 -15.75
C HIS A 377 8.88 2.58 -16.94
N LEU A 378 7.93 3.44 -17.28
CA LEU A 378 7.03 3.17 -18.40
C LEU A 378 7.79 2.95 -19.72
N PRO A 379 8.79 3.76 -20.11
CA PRO A 379 9.60 3.50 -21.30
C PRO A 379 10.23 2.11 -21.36
N ARG A 380 10.75 1.60 -20.24
CA ARG A 380 11.36 0.26 -20.15
C ARG A 380 10.40 -0.84 -20.58
N TYR A 381 9.12 -0.68 -20.32
CA TYR A 381 8.10 -1.69 -20.63
C TYR A 381 7.40 -1.48 -21.99
N LEU A 382 7.66 -0.38 -22.72
CA LEU A 382 7.06 -0.13 -24.03
C LEU A 382 7.58 -1.07 -25.13
N ILE A 383 8.60 -1.88 -24.85
CA ILE A 383 9.04 -2.97 -25.72
C ILE A 383 8.10 -4.17 -25.71
N TYR A 384 7.13 -4.20 -24.81
CA TYR A 384 6.10 -5.23 -24.74
C TYR A 384 4.81 -4.71 -25.36
N ILE A 385 4.26 -5.44 -26.33
CA ILE A 385 3.08 -5.01 -27.10
C ILE A 385 1.85 -4.89 -26.21
N SER A 386 1.73 -5.70 -25.17
CA SER A 386 0.64 -5.64 -24.18
C SER A 386 0.61 -4.29 -23.48
N VAL A 387 1.77 -3.78 -23.03
CA VAL A 387 1.89 -2.45 -22.39
C VAL A 387 1.65 -1.34 -23.40
N LEU A 388 2.27 -1.43 -24.58
CA LEU A 388 2.11 -0.43 -25.63
C LEU A 388 0.63 -0.28 -26.03
N ARG A 389 -0.12 -1.39 -26.10
CA ARG A 389 -1.56 -1.41 -26.37
C ARG A 389 -2.34 -0.64 -25.30
N GLN A 390 -2.04 -0.81 -24.02
CA GLN A 390 -2.73 -0.08 -22.95
C GLN A 390 -2.37 1.41 -22.91
N VAL A 391 -1.10 1.75 -23.19
CA VAL A 391 -0.68 3.15 -23.33
C VAL A 391 -1.38 3.80 -24.52
N HIS A 392 -1.45 3.12 -25.68
CA HIS A 392 -2.14 3.61 -26.87
C HIS A 392 -3.63 3.88 -26.60
N LYS A 393 -4.33 2.94 -25.94
CA LYS A 393 -5.73 3.15 -25.50
C LYS A 393 -5.87 4.37 -24.59
N SER A 394 -4.98 4.52 -23.62
CA SER A 394 -4.99 5.64 -22.67
C SER A 394 -4.74 6.99 -23.37
N LEU A 395 -3.86 7.02 -24.38
CA LEU A 395 -3.59 8.23 -25.17
C LEU A 395 -4.83 8.67 -25.97
N ASN A 396 -5.59 7.74 -26.53
CA ASN A 396 -6.82 8.07 -27.27
C ASN A 396 -7.89 8.72 -26.38
N VAL A 397 -7.94 8.33 -25.10
CA VAL A 397 -8.79 8.98 -24.09
C VAL A 397 -8.21 10.35 -23.71
N PHE A 398 -6.89 10.46 -23.57
CA PHE A 398 -6.22 11.68 -23.12
C PHE A 398 -6.20 12.82 -24.15
N GLU A 399 -5.97 12.52 -25.44
CA GLU A 399 -5.95 13.55 -26.50
C GLU A 399 -7.26 14.35 -26.57
N GLN A 400 -8.37 13.73 -26.15
CA GLN A 400 -9.68 14.37 -26.03
C GLN A 400 -9.80 15.24 -24.76
N LEU A 401 -9.03 14.92 -23.71
CA LEU A 401 -9.30 15.33 -22.33
C LEU A 401 -8.39 16.41 -21.75
N VAL A 402 -7.33 16.90 -22.42
CA VAL A 402 -6.62 18.19 -22.18
C VAL A 402 -5.10 18.08 -22.44
N VAL A 403 -4.64 18.76 -23.49
CA VAL A 403 -3.24 19.26 -23.60
C VAL A 403 -3.11 20.69 -23.04
N LYS A 404 -4.26 21.37 -22.85
CA LYS A 404 -4.32 22.78 -22.41
C LYS A 404 -4.17 22.90 -20.88
N GLY A 405 -2.96 23.19 -20.42
CA GLY A 405 -2.72 23.59 -19.02
C GLY A 405 -1.71 22.74 -18.27
N ILE A 406 -1.12 21.71 -18.90
CA ILE A 406 0.01 20.98 -18.31
C ILE A 406 1.17 21.97 -18.06
N SER A 407 1.75 21.94 -16.86
CA SER A 407 2.87 22.83 -16.53
C SER A 407 4.11 22.53 -17.39
N SER A 408 4.96 23.53 -17.61
CA SER A 408 6.16 23.39 -18.44
C SER A 408 7.10 22.29 -17.93
N LYS A 409 7.18 22.08 -16.61
CA LYS A 409 7.97 21.00 -16.00
C LYS A 409 7.45 19.62 -16.40
N VAL A 410 6.13 19.40 -16.31
CA VAL A 410 5.52 18.13 -16.70
C VAL A 410 5.61 17.93 -18.21
N GLN A 411 5.44 18.98 -19.02
CA GLN A 411 5.64 18.92 -20.48
C GLN A 411 7.06 18.47 -20.85
N ALA A 412 8.09 18.93 -20.13
CA ALA A 412 9.48 18.56 -20.40
C ALA A 412 9.76 17.06 -20.25
N VAL A 413 9.00 16.35 -19.40
CA VAL A 413 9.10 14.91 -19.19
C VAL A 413 8.13 14.14 -20.09
N TRP A 414 6.92 14.69 -20.28
CA TRP A 414 5.86 14.09 -21.08
C TRP A 414 6.20 14.02 -22.58
N LEU A 415 6.75 15.08 -23.17
CA LEU A 415 6.98 15.14 -24.61
C LEU A 415 8.02 14.10 -25.09
N PRO A 416 9.17 13.89 -24.43
CA PRO A 416 10.07 12.80 -24.76
C PRO A 416 9.41 11.41 -24.66
N PHE A 417 8.64 11.17 -23.60
CA PHE A 417 7.89 9.93 -23.43
C PHE A 417 6.90 9.72 -24.59
N LEU A 418 6.07 10.71 -24.90
CA LEU A 418 5.09 10.64 -25.98
C LEU A 418 5.74 10.42 -27.36
N SER A 419 6.87 11.09 -27.61
CA SER A 419 7.66 10.88 -28.83
C SER A 419 8.09 9.42 -28.96
N TYR A 420 8.59 8.84 -27.87
CA TYR A 420 9.01 7.45 -27.84
C TYR A 420 7.84 6.47 -28.02
N VAL A 421 6.70 6.72 -27.35
CA VAL A 421 5.47 5.92 -27.55
C VAL A 421 5.04 5.92 -29.02
N ARG A 422 5.08 7.08 -29.70
CA ARG A 422 4.72 7.18 -31.13
C ARG A 422 5.65 6.36 -32.02
N ILE A 423 6.95 6.38 -31.73
CA ILE A 423 7.93 5.54 -32.42
C ILE A 423 7.59 4.05 -32.23
N GLN A 424 7.21 3.63 -31.02
CA GLN A 424 6.80 2.24 -30.78
C GLN A 424 5.47 1.87 -31.45
N ILE A 425 4.48 2.77 -31.47
CA ILE A 425 3.22 2.59 -32.19
C ILE A 425 3.46 2.38 -33.69
N THR A 426 4.39 3.13 -34.31
CA THR A 426 4.72 2.93 -35.73
C THR A 426 5.42 1.61 -36.03
N LEU A 427 6.05 0.99 -35.03
CA LEU A 427 6.66 -0.33 -35.18
C LEU A 427 5.64 -1.45 -35.05
N ALA A 428 4.59 -1.26 -34.24
CA ALA A 428 3.50 -2.21 -34.11
C ALA A 428 2.71 -2.28 -35.43
N ARG A 429 2.32 -3.49 -35.82
CA ARG A 429 1.40 -3.69 -36.94
C ARG A 429 0.02 -3.22 -36.49
N GLY A 430 -0.75 -2.55 -37.35
CA GLY A 430 -2.02 -1.93 -36.94
C GLY A 430 -2.95 -2.84 -36.12
N ALA A 431 -3.08 -4.11 -36.53
CA ALA A 431 -3.92 -5.10 -35.82
C ALA A 431 -3.39 -5.54 -34.45
N GLU A 432 -2.11 -5.32 -34.14
CA GLU A 432 -1.51 -5.69 -32.84
C GLU A 432 -1.90 -4.71 -31.73
N LEU A 433 -2.13 -3.45 -32.10
CA LEU A 433 -2.59 -2.40 -31.18
C LEU A 433 -4.10 -2.42 -30.94
N ASP A 434 -4.82 -3.21 -31.72
CA ASP A 434 -6.22 -3.50 -31.47
C ASP A 434 -6.36 -4.33 -30.18
N SER A 435 -7.59 -4.47 -29.72
CA SER A 435 -7.95 -5.18 -28.48
C SER A 435 -7.46 -6.64 -28.46
N GLU A 436 -7.04 -7.10 -27.27
CA GLU A 436 -6.74 -8.52 -27.03
C GLU A 436 -7.99 -9.39 -27.24
N PRO A 437 -7.86 -10.58 -27.87
CA PRO A 437 -8.98 -11.49 -28.01
C PRO A 437 -9.45 -11.99 -26.64
N CYS A 438 -10.75 -12.28 -26.51
CA CYS A 438 -11.28 -12.86 -25.28
C CYS A 438 -10.69 -14.26 -25.04
N ASN A 439 -10.29 -14.58 -23.80
CA ASN A 439 -9.82 -15.93 -23.43
C ASN A 439 -10.94 -16.99 -23.38
N ASN A 440 -12.21 -16.60 -23.52
CA ASN A 440 -13.26 -17.56 -23.82
C ASN A 440 -13.14 -17.94 -25.29
N LEU A 441 -12.68 -19.16 -25.58
CA LEU A 441 -12.45 -19.67 -26.95
C LEU A 441 -13.70 -19.67 -27.84
N GLN A 442 -14.89 -19.57 -27.26
CA GLN A 442 -16.17 -19.47 -27.98
C GLN A 442 -16.57 -18.02 -28.30
N CYS A 443 -15.77 -17.03 -27.89
CA CYS A 443 -16.06 -15.62 -28.04
C CYS A 443 -15.06 -14.96 -28.99
N SER A 444 -15.58 -14.28 -30.01
CA SER A 444 -14.78 -13.48 -30.95
C SER A 444 -14.76 -11.99 -30.61
N GLN A 445 -15.37 -11.59 -29.48
CA GLN A 445 -15.44 -10.19 -29.09
C GLN A 445 -14.11 -9.72 -28.51
N PRO A 446 -13.77 -8.44 -28.69
CA PRO A 446 -12.62 -7.82 -28.06
C PRO A 446 -12.75 -7.88 -26.53
N SER A 447 -11.66 -8.17 -25.85
CA SER A 447 -11.64 -8.12 -24.39
C SER A 447 -11.72 -6.67 -23.87
N CYS A 448 -12.33 -6.51 -22.70
CA CYS A 448 -12.51 -5.22 -22.05
C CYS A 448 -12.09 -5.19 -20.57
N PHE A 449 -11.81 -6.34 -19.95
CA PHE A 449 -11.24 -6.41 -18.60
C PHE A 449 -10.39 -7.66 -18.39
N ARG A 450 -9.50 -7.62 -17.39
CA ARG A 450 -8.70 -8.76 -16.91
C ARG A 450 -9.33 -9.45 -15.71
N CYS A 451 -9.05 -10.74 -15.57
CA CYS A 451 -9.35 -11.51 -14.37
C CYS A 451 -8.67 -10.87 -13.17
N SER A 452 -9.44 -10.43 -12.17
CA SER A 452 -8.91 -9.79 -10.96
C SER A 452 -8.06 -10.72 -10.08
N GLY A 453 -8.13 -12.03 -10.30
CA GLY A 453 -7.29 -13.02 -9.61
C GLY A 453 -5.88 -13.08 -10.21
N CYS A 454 -5.76 -13.58 -11.45
CA CYS A 454 -4.45 -13.77 -12.07
C CYS A 454 -3.91 -12.53 -12.80
N LEU A 455 -4.71 -11.51 -13.10
CA LEU A 455 -4.33 -10.33 -13.88
C LEU A 455 -3.75 -10.62 -15.29
N GLU A 456 -3.86 -11.86 -15.78
CA GLU A 456 -3.36 -12.28 -17.10
C GLU A 456 -4.52 -12.46 -18.09
N ALA A 457 -5.48 -13.33 -17.73
CA ALA A 457 -6.59 -13.67 -18.62
C ALA A 457 -7.53 -12.48 -18.81
N VAL A 458 -7.89 -12.20 -20.05
CA VAL A 458 -8.75 -11.13 -20.50
C VAL A 458 -10.10 -11.64 -21.00
N TYR A 459 -11.15 -10.90 -20.70
CA TYR A 459 -12.52 -11.24 -21.07
C TYR A 459 -13.29 -10.02 -21.56
N CYS A 460 -14.27 -10.25 -22.44
CA CYS A 460 -15.20 -9.21 -22.90
C CYS A 460 -16.42 -9.04 -21.96
N SER A 461 -16.69 -10.02 -21.09
CA SER A 461 -17.80 -9.99 -20.13
C SER A 461 -17.55 -10.96 -18.96
N HIS A 462 -18.16 -10.69 -17.80
CA HIS A 462 -18.15 -11.61 -16.66
C HIS A 462 -18.79 -12.96 -17.03
N ALA A 463 -19.76 -12.97 -17.94
CA ALA A 463 -20.34 -14.19 -18.49
C ALA A 463 -19.30 -15.04 -19.23
N CYS A 464 -18.42 -14.43 -20.04
CA CYS A 464 -17.34 -15.15 -20.70
C CYS A 464 -16.28 -15.68 -19.72
N GLN A 465 -15.96 -14.91 -18.67
CA GLN A 465 -15.08 -15.40 -17.60
C GLN A 465 -15.68 -16.62 -16.90
N THR A 466 -16.97 -16.57 -16.57
CA THR A 466 -17.69 -17.67 -15.92
C THR A 466 -17.73 -18.91 -16.82
N ALA A 467 -17.99 -18.73 -18.13
CA ALA A 467 -18.00 -19.81 -19.11
C ALA A 467 -16.62 -20.47 -19.28
N ALA A 468 -15.54 -19.67 -19.24
CA ALA A 468 -14.17 -20.16 -19.30
C ALA A 468 -13.63 -20.67 -17.95
N TRP A 469 -14.40 -20.59 -16.87
CA TRP A 469 -13.90 -20.88 -15.52
C TRP A 469 -13.43 -22.32 -15.35
N THR A 470 -14.07 -23.27 -16.02
CA THR A 470 -13.68 -24.69 -15.96
C THR A 470 -12.27 -24.94 -16.52
N THR A 471 -11.81 -24.13 -17.48
CA THR A 471 -10.46 -24.22 -18.05
C THR A 471 -9.48 -23.23 -17.40
N HIS A 472 -10.00 -22.11 -16.87
CA HIS A 472 -9.19 -21.03 -16.33
C HIS A 472 -8.94 -21.15 -14.82
N GLY A 473 -9.84 -21.76 -14.04
CA GLY A 473 -9.82 -21.72 -12.57
C GLY A 473 -8.52 -22.27 -11.95
N ASP A 474 -8.04 -23.40 -12.47
CA ASP A 474 -6.79 -24.01 -12.01
C ASP A 474 -5.58 -23.14 -12.37
N LEU A 475 -5.53 -22.62 -13.60
CA LEU A 475 -4.50 -21.68 -14.04
C LEU A 475 -4.51 -20.39 -13.20
N CYS A 476 -5.69 -19.85 -12.91
CA CYS A 476 -5.84 -18.66 -12.07
C CYS A 476 -5.29 -18.89 -10.67
N THR A 477 -5.58 -20.05 -10.08
CA THR A 477 -5.10 -20.44 -8.75
C THR A 477 -3.58 -20.62 -8.75
N ALA A 478 -3.04 -21.29 -9.77
CA ALA A 478 -1.59 -21.48 -9.93
C ALA A 478 -0.86 -20.13 -10.08
N ARG A 479 -1.33 -19.23 -10.95
CA ARG A 479 -0.75 -17.89 -11.14
C ARG A 479 -0.83 -17.03 -9.88
N ARG A 480 -1.96 -17.08 -9.17
CA ARG A 480 -2.11 -16.38 -7.89
C ARG A 480 -1.12 -16.91 -6.84
N SER A 481 -0.93 -18.22 -6.77
CA SER A 481 0.05 -18.83 -5.88
C SER A 481 1.49 -18.48 -6.28
N ALA A 482 1.80 -18.44 -7.57
CA ALA A 482 3.10 -18.02 -8.08
C ALA A 482 3.43 -16.58 -7.64
N ARG A 483 2.48 -15.64 -7.83
CA ARG A 483 2.64 -14.25 -7.38
C ARG A 483 2.82 -14.13 -5.86
N LEU A 484 2.05 -14.89 -5.08
CA LEU A 484 2.21 -14.94 -3.62
C LEU A 484 3.62 -15.39 -3.20
N ASN A 485 4.26 -16.21 -4.02
CA ASN A 485 5.64 -16.70 -3.83
C ASN A 485 6.69 -15.82 -4.53
N GLY A 486 6.30 -14.68 -5.11
CA GLY A 486 7.21 -13.79 -5.83
C GLY A 486 7.75 -14.35 -7.15
N ILE A 487 7.06 -15.33 -7.75
CA ILE A 487 7.41 -15.88 -9.05
C ILE A 487 6.71 -15.04 -10.13
N PRO A 488 7.46 -14.33 -11.00
CA PRO A 488 6.86 -13.51 -12.06
C PRO A 488 6.14 -14.40 -13.09
N PRO A 489 5.12 -13.87 -13.77
CA PRO A 489 4.43 -14.60 -14.83
C PRO A 489 5.32 -14.75 -16.07
N ASP A 490 5.08 -15.80 -16.85
CA ASP A 490 5.75 -15.97 -18.14
C ASP A 490 5.33 -14.84 -19.10
N LEU A 491 6.27 -14.38 -19.92
CA LEU A 491 5.94 -13.42 -20.98
C LEU A 491 5.09 -14.08 -22.06
N ALA A 492 4.11 -13.33 -22.57
CA ALA A 492 3.34 -13.76 -23.72
C ALA A 492 4.25 -13.82 -24.97
N GLU A 493 4.05 -14.82 -25.83
CA GLU A 493 4.83 -14.97 -27.06
C GLU A 493 4.80 -13.70 -27.93
N GLU A 494 3.63 -13.05 -28.02
CA GLU A 494 3.47 -11.78 -28.74
C GLU A 494 4.36 -10.65 -28.19
N ASP A 495 4.51 -10.58 -26.86
CA ASP A 495 5.37 -9.60 -26.19
C ASP A 495 6.84 -9.85 -26.53
N VAL A 496 7.27 -11.12 -26.52
CA VAL A 496 8.63 -11.51 -26.92
C VAL A 496 8.89 -11.17 -28.39
N GLN A 497 7.97 -11.52 -29.28
CA GLN A 497 8.11 -11.22 -30.72
C GLN A 497 8.18 -9.72 -30.98
N PHE A 498 7.37 -8.91 -30.30
CA PHE A 498 7.40 -7.46 -30.46
C PHE A 498 8.70 -6.85 -29.91
N ALA A 499 9.15 -7.30 -28.73
CA ALA A 499 10.40 -6.85 -28.13
C ALA A 499 11.60 -7.12 -29.05
N LEU A 500 11.66 -8.30 -29.67
CA LEU A 500 12.72 -8.64 -30.62
C LEU A 500 12.71 -7.75 -31.87
N ARG A 501 11.53 -7.40 -32.40
CA ARG A 501 11.44 -6.44 -33.52
C ARG A 501 11.89 -5.05 -33.10
N GLY A 502 11.55 -4.62 -31.88
CA GLY A 502 12.02 -3.36 -31.29
C GLY A 502 13.53 -3.30 -31.21
N ALA A 503 14.12 -4.33 -30.62
CA ALA A 503 15.56 -4.46 -30.49
C ALA A 503 16.28 -4.55 -31.83
N GLN A 504 15.71 -5.23 -32.84
CA GLN A 504 16.28 -5.26 -34.18
C GLN A 504 16.33 -3.86 -34.80
N ARG A 505 15.22 -3.10 -34.73
CA ARG A 505 15.17 -1.72 -35.23
C ARG A 505 16.19 -0.83 -34.52
N ASP A 506 16.20 -0.87 -33.20
CA ASP A 506 17.07 -0.03 -32.39
C ASP A 506 18.55 -0.39 -32.61
N PHE A 507 18.85 -1.67 -32.88
CA PHE A 507 20.18 -2.13 -33.25
C PHE A 507 20.62 -1.55 -34.60
N GLU A 508 19.77 -1.64 -35.63
CA GLU A 508 20.09 -1.07 -36.95
C GLU A 508 20.28 0.45 -36.90
N GLN A 509 19.49 1.16 -36.08
CA GLN A 509 19.65 2.60 -35.86
C GLN A 509 20.96 2.97 -35.15
N ASN A 510 21.43 2.11 -34.23
CA ASN A 510 22.67 2.32 -33.47
C ASN A 510 23.89 1.63 -34.10
N LYS A 511 23.72 0.96 -35.23
CA LYS A 511 24.76 0.12 -35.87
C LYS A 511 26.07 0.86 -36.03
N ALA A 512 26.07 2.06 -36.61
CA ALA A 512 27.30 2.83 -36.81
C ALA A 512 28.06 3.11 -35.50
N ASN A 513 27.35 3.47 -34.42
CA ASN A 513 27.95 3.73 -33.11
C ASN A 513 28.48 2.45 -32.45
N ILE A 514 27.71 1.36 -32.53
CA ILE A 514 28.10 0.05 -32.02
C ILE A 514 29.36 -0.45 -32.74
N PHE A 515 29.40 -0.36 -34.07
CA PHE A 515 30.56 -0.76 -34.88
C PHE A 515 31.79 0.13 -34.65
N ALA A 516 31.61 1.44 -34.44
CA ALA A 516 32.71 2.34 -34.09
C ALA A 516 33.32 1.96 -32.72
N ARG A 517 32.48 1.70 -31.71
CA ARG A 517 32.93 1.19 -30.40
C ARG A 517 33.60 -0.17 -30.52
N TRP A 518 33.04 -1.05 -31.34
CA TRP A 518 33.62 -2.36 -31.61
C TRP A 518 35.02 -2.25 -32.20
N THR A 519 35.18 -1.46 -33.25
CA THR A 519 36.47 -1.26 -33.92
C THR A 519 37.52 -0.70 -32.96
N ALA A 520 37.12 0.19 -32.04
CA ALA A 520 38.00 0.78 -31.04
C ALA A 520 38.45 -0.20 -29.94
N ALA A 521 37.61 -1.18 -29.56
CA ALA A 521 37.89 -2.10 -28.46
C ALA A 521 38.93 -3.20 -28.78
N GLY A 522 39.24 -3.43 -30.07
CA GLY A 522 40.38 -4.24 -30.51
C GLY A 522 40.40 -5.72 -30.11
N THR A 523 39.33 -6.25 -29.52
CA THR A 523 39.24 -7.64 -29.03
C THR A 523 37.96 -8.31 -29.55
N LEU A 524 38.03 -9.61 -29.86
CA LEU A 524 36.89 -10.45 -30.26
C LEU A 524 36.74 -11.61 -29.26
N PRO A 525 35.52 -12.11 -29.00
CA PRO A 525 34.21 -11.62 -29.49
C PRO A 525 33.66 -10.45 -28.66
N ILE A 526 32.97 -9.50 -29.31
CA ILE A 526 32.23 -8.42 -28.63
C ILE A 526 30.73 -8.73 -28.69
N ARG A 527 30.07 -8.59 -27.56
CA ARG A 527 28.61 -8.65 -27.47
C ARG A 527 28.08 -7.23 -27.52
N ALA A 528 27.11 -7.00 -28.41
CA ALA A 528 26.39 -5.73 -28.46
C ALA A 528 24.99 -5.97 -27.91
N GLY A 529 24.60 -5.21 -26.90
CA GLY A 529 23.27 -5.26 -26.30
C GLY A 529 22.59 -3.90 -26.35
N ILE A 530 21.28 -3.92 -26.28
CA ILE A 530 20.49 -2.71 -26.02
C ILE A 530 19.98 -2.81 -24.60
N ASP A 531 20.38 -1.84 -23.78
CA ASP A 531 19.94 -1.76 -22.40
C ASP A 531 18.59 -1.03 -22.34
N TYR A 532 17.52 -1.80 -22.16
CA TYR A 532 16.17 -1.27 -22.01
C TYR A 532 15.87 -0.82 -20.57
N SER A 533 16.78 -1.05 -19.62
CA SER A 533 16.65 -0.54 -18.25
C SER A 533 16.95 0.96 -18.11
N VAL A 534 17.62 1.54 -19.11
CA VAL A 534 17.94 2.97 -19.19
C VAL A 534 17.14 3.63 -20.31
N PHE A 535 16.62 4.83 -20.05
CA PHE A 535 15.94 5.66 -21.04
C PHE A 535 16.58 7.05 -21.14
N PRO A 536 16.91 7.58 -22.34
CA PRO A 536 16.82 6.90 -23.64
C PRO A 536 17.74 5.67 -23.72
N HIS A 537 17.31 4.65 -24.48
CA HIS A 537 18.03 3.38 -24.58
C HIS A 537 19.45 3.58 -25.09
N GLN A 538 20.41 2.98 -24.39
CA GLN A 538 21.82 3.11 -24.72
C GLN A 538 22.33 1.80 -25.31
N GLY A 539 22.98 1.87 -26.47
CA GLY A 539 23.73 0.74 -27.01
C GLY A 539 24.94 0.46 -26.13
N ARG A 540 25.08 -0.79 -25.69
CA ARG A 540 26.15 -1.24 -24.80
C ARG A 540 27.04 -2.26 -25.51
N THR A 541 28.35 -2.13 -25.33
CA THR A 541 29.35 -3.05 -25.86
C THR A 541 30.20 -3.52 -24.70
N ASP A 542 30.09 -4.79 -24.34
CA ASP A 542 30.87 -5.39 -23.25
C ASP A 542 31.61 -6.63 -23.75
N THR A 543 32.71 -6.97 -23.07
CA THR A 543 33.39 -8.26 -23.26
C THR A 543 32.64 -9.37 -22.50
N PRO A 544 32.70 -10.63 -22.96
CA PRO A 544 31.98 -11.76 -22.34
C PRO A 544 32.19 -11.91 -20.83
N SER A 545 33.37 -11.56 -20.32
CA SER A 545 33.74 -11.71 -18.91
C SER A 545 33.12 -10.67 -17.97
N VAL A 546 32.69 -9.51 -18.47
CA VAL A 546 32.10 -8.42 -17.65
C VAL A 546 30.60 -8.62 -17.46
N ILE A 547 30.00 -9.43 -18.32
CA ILE A 547 28.55 -9.61 -18.43
C ILE A 547 28.03 -10.54 -17.32
N GLY A 548 28.75 -11.61 -16.95
CA GLY A 548 28.31 -12.53 -15.88
C GLY A 548 28.11 -11.89 -14.51
N ASP A 549 28.80 -10.79 -14.22
CA ASP A 549 28.64 -10.06 -12.94
C ASP A 549 27.58 -8.93 -13.02
N GLN A 550 27.12 -8.57 -14.22
CA GLN A 550 26.25 -7.39 -14.45
C GLN A 550 24.92 -7.69 -15.16
N VAL A 551 24.68 -8.93 -15.61
CA VAL A 551 23.41 -9.38 -16.25
C VAL A 551 22.23 -9.46 -15.28
N ALA A 552 22.41 -9.07 -14.02
CA ALA A 552 21.32 -9.01 -13.05
C ALA A 552 20.23 -7.94 -13.36
N SER A 553 20.25 -7.23 -14.51
CA SER A 553 19.17 -6.33 -14.91
C SER A 553 18.13 -7.03 -15.79
N ASP A 554 16.85 -6.99 -15.39
CA ASP A 554 15.77 -7.79 -15.98
C ASP A 554 15.30 -7.35 -17.39
N ALA A 555 16.10 -6.61 -18.17
CA ALA A 555 15.67 -6.10 -19.48
C ALA A 555 16.83 -5.80 -20.45
N MET A 556 17.65 -6.81 -20.77
CA MET A 556 18.74 -6.69 -21.75
C MET A 556 18.52 -7.66 -22.91
N ILE A 557 18.41 -7.14 -24.14
CA ILE A 557 18.39 -7.95 -25.36
C ILE A 557 19.77 -7.87 -26.02
N TYR A 558 20.38 -9.02 -26.29
CA TYR A 558 21.73 -9.11 -26.85
C TYR A 558 21.70 -9.57 -28.30
N ALA A 559 22.53 -8.95 -29.12
CA ALA A 559 22.93 -9.43 -30.43
C ALA A 559 24.33 -10.05 -30.35
N VAL A 560 24.46 -11.32 -30.77
CA VAL A 560 25.72 -12.05 -30.81
C VAL A 560 26.25 -12.08 -32.25
N PHE A 561 27.47 -11.57 -32.43
CA PHE A 561 28.20 -11.54 -33.71
C PHE A 561 29.18 -12.73 -33.79
N PRO A 562 29.00 -13.65 -34.76
CA PRO A 562 29.94 -14.76 -34.94
C PRO A 562 31.29 -14.25 -35.45
N GLN A 563 32.37 -14.82 -34.91
CA GLN A 563 33.73 -14.51 -35.33
C GLN A 563 33.91 -14.83 -36.83
N GLY A 564 34.36 -13.87 -37.63
CA GLY A 564 34.62 -14.04 -39.06
C GLY A 564 33.44 -13.68 -39.99
N THR A 565 32.28 -13.32 -39.44
CA THR A 565 31.26 -12.63 -40.22
C THR A 565 31.65 -11.16 -40.31
N ALA A 566 31.62 -10.56 -41.50
CA ALA A 566 31.99 -9.15 -41.71
C ALA A 566 30.92 -8.18 -41.14
N GLY A 567 30.28 -8.53 -40.02
CA GLY A 567 29.16 -7.80 -39.44
C GLY A 567 27.84 -7.97 -40.21
N THR A 568 27.73 -9.00 -41.06
CA THR A 568 26.52 -9.24 -41.88
C THR A 568 25.50 -10.14 -41.19
N GLU A 569 25.89 -10.99 -40.25
CA GLU A 569 24.99 -11.92 -39.56
C GLU A 569 25.07 -11.71 -38.05
N TYR A 570 23.92 -11.69 -37.36
CA TYR A 570 23.83 -11.67 -35.90
C TYR A 570 22.63 -12.46 -35.39
N TYR A 571 22.77 -13.00 -34.19
CA TYR A 571 21.70 -13.72 -33.49
C TYR A 571 21.18 -12.86 -32.36
N MET A 572 19.86 -12.69 -32.28
CA MET A 572 19.24 -12.01 -31.14
C MET A 572 18.81 -13.03 -30.10
N CYS A 573 19.21 -12.79 -28.85
CA CYS A 573 18.79 -13.55 -27.68
C CYS A 573 18.27 -12.60 -26.62
N ASP A 574 17.13 -12.95 -26.05
CA ASP A 574 16.68 -12.39 -24.77
C ASP A 574 17.25 -13.25 -23.64
N LEU A 575 18.33 -12.78 -23.00
CA LEU A 575 18.96 -13.50 -21.90
C LEU A 575 18.11 -13.47 -20.61
N GLY A 576 17.15 -12.55 -20.50
CA GLY A 576 16.24 -12.47 -19.35
C GLY A 576 15.24 -13.63 -19.30
N LEU A 577 14.90 -14.21 -20.46
CA LEU A 577 13.89 -15.28 -20.57
C LEU A 577 14.46 -16.71 -20.53
N THR A 578 15.73 -16.90 -20.89
CA THR A 578 16.34 -18.23 -21.00
C THR A 578 16.85 -18.80 -19.68
N ARG A 579 16.64 -18.10 -18.55
CA ARG A 579 17.15 -18.53 -17.25
C ARG A 579 16.28 -19.65 -16.70
N GLU A 580 16.66 -20.90 -16.97
CA GLU A 580 16.14 -22.02 -16.19
C GLU A 580 16.51 -21.78 -14.72
N ALA A 581 15.56 -22.02 -13.81
CA ALA A 581 15.75 -21.80 -12.38
C ALA A 581 16.97 -22.61 -11.88
N GLY A 582 18.11 -21.94 -11.68
CA GLY A 582 19.37 -22.53 -11.22
C GLY A 582 20.50 -22.61 -12.25
N ALA A 583 20.28 -22.26 -13.52
CA ALA A 583 21.35 -22.17 -14.51
C ALA A 583 22.25 -20.95 -14.25
N THR A 584 23.56 -21.16 -14.27
CA THR A 584 24.53 -20.07 -14.20
C THR A 584 24.55 -19.28 -15.51
N ASP A 585 24.97 -18.02 -15.45
CA ASP A 585 25.08 -17.16 -16.63
C ASP A 585 26.03 -17.81 -17.65
N ASP A 586 27.13 -18.42 -17.19
CA ASP A 586 28.08 -19.15 -18.03
C ASP A 586 27.48 -20.39 -18.70
N GLU A 587 26.56 -21.12 -18.07
CA GLU A 587 25.87 -22.28 -18.68
C GLU A 587 24.87 -21.84 -19.75
N THR A 588 24.07 -20.81 -19.47
CA THR A 588 23.12 -20.23 -20.44
C THR A 588 23.87 -19.69 -21.65
N ILE A 589 24.99 -18.99 -21.40
CA ILE A 589 25.90 -18.46 -22.41
C ILE A 589 26.59 -19.57 -23.20
N ALA A 590 27.10 -20.61 -22.52
CA ALA A 590 27.76 -21.73 -23.17
C ALA A 590 26.76 -22.48 -24.08
N ALA A 591 25.52 -22.66 -23.63
CA ALA A 591 24.44 -23.20 -24.46
C ALA A 591 24.21 -22.33 -25.70
N VAL A 592 24.09 -21.00 -25.57
CA VAL A 592 23.94 -20.10 -26.73
C VAL A 592 25.12 -20.23 -27.70
N VAL A 593 26.37 -20.22 -27.20
CA VAL A 593 27.58 -20.30 -28.03
C VAL A 593 27.72 -21.67 -28.72
N GLN A 594 27.42 -22.75 -28.00
CA GLN A 594 27.49 -24.12 -28.52
C GLN A 594 26.36 -24.39 -29.54
N MET A 595 25.20 -23.76 -29.37
CA MET A 595 24.05 -23.85 -30.29
C MET A 595 24.20 -22.98 -31.54
N VAL A 596 24.87 -21.83 -31.48
CA VAL A 596 25.23 -21.06 -32.69
C VAL A 596 26.13 -21.89 -33.63
N GLY A 597 26.84 -22.89 -33.11
CA GLY A 597 27.58 -23.88 -33.89
C GLY A 597 26.76 -25.09 -34.39
N ALA A 598 25.56 -25.34 -33.87
CA ALA A 598 24.76 -26.53 -34.15
C ALA A 598 23.25 -26.21 -34.23
N GLN A 599 22.70 -26.19 -35.46
CA GLN A 599 21.29 -26.04 -35.90
C GLN A 599 20.21 -25.40 -34.97
N PRO A 600 19.29 -24.58 -35.53
CA PRO A 600 18.41 -23.71 -34.73
C PRO A 600 17.37 -24.48 -33.88
N VAL A 601 17.18 -24.01 -32.63
CA VAL A 601 16.18 -24.42 -31.64
C VAL A 601 15.15 -23.29 -31.47
N PRO A 602 13.88 -23.55 -31.06
CA PRO A 602 12.78 -22.57 -31.13
C PRO A 602 12.93 -21.25 -30.34
N ALA A 603 13.88 -21.15 -29.40
CA ALA A 603 14.07 -19.98 -28.55
C ALA A 603 14.96 -18.87 -29.15
N PHE A 604 15.53 -19.07 -30.35
CA PHE A 604 16.49 -18.15 -30.96
C PHE A 604 16.14 -17.83 -32.42
N PHE A 605 16.15 -16.54 -32.77
CA PHE A 605 15.83 -16.09 -34.11
C PHE A 605 17.11 -15.83 -34.90
N ARG A 606 17.32 -16.61 -35.97
CA ARG A 606 18.34 -16.34 -36.98
C ARG A 606 17.83 -15.24 -37.90
N ILE A 607 18.56 -14.12 -37.95
CA ILE A 607 18.25 -12.99 -38.82
C ILE A 607 19.34 -12.93 -39.90
N ASN A 608 18.93 -13.00 -41.17
CA ASN A 608 19.82 -12.94 -42.34
C ASN A 608 20.09 -11.50 -42.79
#